data_AF-A0A1M6EXK1-F1
#
_entry.id   AF-A0A1M6EXK1-F1
#
_cell.length_a   1.000
_cell.length_b   1.000
_cell.length_c   1.000
_cell.angle_alpha   90.00
_cell.angle_beta   90.00
_cell.angle_gamma   90.00
#
_symmetry.space_group_name_H-M   'P 1'
#
loop_
_entity.id
_entity.type
_entity.pdbx_description
1 polymer ?
#
loop_
_entity_poly.entity_id
_entity_poly.type
_entity_poly.pdbx_seq_one_letter_code
_entity_poly.pdbx_strand_id
1 'polypeptide(L)' 'MKKNCIICGKANENGIIICGKEICLSCEKAIANEPVYTDRYEFYKRKIKRYLSQPINYIQ' A
#
# COMPACT_ATOMS: atom_id res chain seq x y z
N MET A 1 -6.31 0.94 17.01
CA MET A 1 -6.88 0.48 15.72
C MET A 1 -5.80 -0.28 14.98
N LYS A 2 -6.01 -1.55 14.62
CA LYS A 2 -5.10 -2.26 13.72
C LYS A 2 -5.19 -1.57 12.35
N LYS A 3 -4.07 -1.03 11.88
CA LYS A 3 -3.99 -0.48 10.54
C LYS A 3 -3.97 -1.68 9.57
N ASN A 4 -4.78 -1.58 8.53
CA ASN A 4 -4.94 -2.67 7.56
C ASN A 4 -4.09 -2.35 6.33
N CYS A 5 -3.51 -3.37 5.73
CA CYS A 5 -2.77 -3.23 4.47
C CYS A 5 -3.69 -2.64 3.38
N ILE A 6 -3.28 -1.55 2.74
CA ILE A 6 -4.08 -0.90 1.68
C ILE A 6 -4.22 -1.76 0.40
N ILE A 7 -3.37 -2.77 0.25
CA ILE A 7 -3.40 -3.67 -0.91
C ILE A 7 -4.35 -4.84 -0.67
N CYS A 8 -4.18 -5.57 0.43
CA CYS A 8 -4.92 -6.82 0.69
C CYS A 8 -5.97 -6.73 1.81
N GLY A 9 -6.04 -5.61 2.54
CA GLY A 9 -7.00 -5.38 3.63
C GLY A 9 -6.69 -6.14 4.93
N LYS A 10 -5.65 -6.97 4.95
CA LYS A 10 -5.27 -7.77 6.14
C LYS A 10 -4.57 -6.90 7.18
N ALA A 11 -4.94 -7.08 8.45
CA ALA A 11 -4.18 -6.58 9.58
C ALA A 11 -2.92 -7.45 9.73
N ASN A 12 -1.75 -6.86 9.55
CA ASN A 12 -0.48 -7.55 9.63
C ASN A 12 0.52 -6.67 10.37
N GLU A 13 1.41 -7.29 11.12
CA GLU A 13 2.25 -6.60 12.11
C GLU A 13 3.54 -6.03 11.50
N ASN A 14 3.83 -6.31 10.21
CA ASN A 14 5.07 -5.93 9.54
C ASN A 14 4.85 -5.47 8.09
N GLY A 15 5.76 -4.63 7.60
CA GLY A 15 5.81 -4.10 6.24
C GLY A 15 6.29 -2.65 6.21
N ILE A 16 5.79 -1.86 5.25
CA ILE A 16 6.13 -0.43 5.11
C ILE A 16 4.93 0.47 5.38
N ILE A 17 5.22 1.67 5.87
CA ILE A 17 4.23 2.73 6.10
C ILE A 17 4.48 3.85 5.09
N ILE A 18 3.48 4.21 4.29
CA ILE A 18 3.53 5.31 3.32
C ILE A 18 2.38 6.26 3.62
N CYS A 19 2.67 7.53 3.92
CA CYS A 19 1.66 8.56 4.26
C CYS A 19 0.66 8.11 5.33
N GLY A 20 1.14 7.43 6.38
CA GLY A 20 0.29 6.91 7.47
C GLY A 20 -0.57 5.69 7.12
N LYS A 21 -0.45 5.17 5.89
CA LYS A 21 -1.09 3.94 5.41
C LYS A 21 -0.10 2.80 5.41
N GLU A 22 -0.56 1.59 5.75
CA GLU A 22 0.31 0.41 5.81
C GLU A 22 0.21 -0.44 4.55
N ILE A 23 1.34 -1.02 4.15
CA ILE A 23 1.44 -2.11 3.19
C ILE A 23 2.15 -3.25 3.91
N CYS A 24 1.49 -4.40 4.05
CA CYS A 24 2.10 -5.52 4.73
C CYS A 24 3.29 -6.10 3.95
N LEU A 25 4.21 -6.75 4.66
CA LEU A 25 5.46 -7.31 4.11
C LEU A 25 5.22 -8.20 2.88
N SER A 26 4.16 -9.01 2.88
CA SER A 26 3.82 -9.86 1.73
C SER A 26 3.47 -9.03 0.48
N CYS A 27 2.72 -7.95 0.65
CA CYS A 27 2.35 -7.07 -0.46
C CYS A 27 3.54 -6.22 -0.91
N GLU A 28 4.35 -5.73 0.02
CA GLU A 28 5.61 -5.03 -0.29
C GLU A 28 6.53 -5.90 -1.15
N LYS A 29 6.79 -7.14 -0.71
CA LYS A 29 7.60 -8.10 -1.49
C LYS A 29 6.97 -8.40 -2.85
N ALA A 30 5.65 -8.58 -2.90
CA ALA A 30 4.97 -8.81 -4.18
C ALA A 30 5.17 -7.63 -5.13
N ILE A 31 5.01 -6.39 -4.66
CA ILE A 31 5.22 -5.18 -5.47
C ILE A 31 6.68 -5.05 -5.92
N ALA A 32 7.63 -5.25 -5.02
CA ALA A 32 9.06 -5.11 -5.30
C ALA A 32 9.59 -6.14 -6.30
N ASN A 33 8.99 -7.33 -6.35
CA ASN A 33 9.37 -8.40 -7.28
C ASN A 33 8.50 -8.46 -8.55
N GLU A 34 7.46 -7.63 -8.67
CA GLU A 34 6.57 -7.62 -9.82
C GLU A 34 7.17 -6.78 -10.97
N PRO A 35 7.32 -7.34 -12.19
CA PRO A 35 7.85 -6.57 -13.30
C PRO A 35 6.94 -5.39 -13.69
N VAL A 36 7.53 -4.25 -14.01
CA VAL A 36 6.80 -2.99 -14.25
C VAL A 36 5.80 -3.02 -15.41
N TYR A 37 5.96 -3.96 -16.33
CA TYR A 37 5.12 -4.12 -17.51
C TYR A 37 3.93 -5.08 -17.31
N THR A 38 3.73 -5.62 -16.10
CA THR A 38 2.58 -6.50 -15.84
C THR A 38 1.34 -5.73 -15.40
N ASP A 39 0.17 -6.29 -15.71
CA ASP A 39 -1.12 -5.75 -15.23
C ASP A 39 -1.20 -5.71 -13.71
N ARG A 40 -0.48 -6.60 -13.03
CA ARG A 40 -0.38 -6.63 -11.57
C ARG A 40 0.36 -5.41 -11.04
N TYR A 41 1.47 -5.02 -11.67
CA TYR A 41 2.19 -3.81 -11.29
C TYR A 41 1.30 -2.57 -11.46
N GLU A 42 0.60 -2.47 -12.58
CA GLU A 42 -0.33 -1.35 -12.83
C GLU A 42 -1.52 -1.35 -11.85
N PHE A 43 -2.00 -2.53 -11.43
CA PHE A 43 -2.98 -2.66 -10.36
C PHE A 43 -2.46 -2.11 -9.02
N TYR A 44 -1.25 -2.50 -8.61
CA TYR A 44 -0.65 -2.01 -7.35
C TYR A 44 -0.44 -0.50 -7.39
N LYS A 45 0.10 0.02 -8.49
CA LYS A 45 0.32 1.45 -8.71
C LYS A 45 -0.97 2.26 -8.62
N ARG A 46 -2.06 1.80 -9.27
CA ARG A 46 -3.37 2.46 -9.19
C ARG A 46 -3.93 2.46 -7.77
N LYS A 47 -3.82 1.35 -7.04
CA LYS A 47 -4.23 1.29 -5.63
C LYS A 47 -3.45 2.29 -4.79
N ILE A 48 -2.11 2.25 -4.83
CA ILE A 48 -1.26 3.14 -4.03
C ILE A 48 -1.56 4.60 -4.35
N LYS A 49 -1.63 4.96 -5.64
CA LYS A 49 -1.98 6.33 -6.08
C LYS A 49 -3.33 6.78 -5.51
N ARG A 50 -4.36 5.93 -5.53
CA ARG A 50 -5.67 6.25 -4.95
C ARG A 50 -5.60 6.59 -3.46
N TYR A 51 -4.72 5.94 -2.69
CA TYR A 51 -4.53 6.23 -1.27
C TYR A 51 -3.66 7.47 -1.02
N LEU A 52 -2.68 7.74 -1.89
CA LEU A 52 -1.81 8.92 -1.79
C LEU A 52 -2.49 10.21 -2.27
N SER A 53 -3.44 10.12 -3.21
CA SER A 53 -4.20 11.28 -3.70
C SER A 53 -5.27 11.76 -2.73
N GLN A 54 -5.45 11.11 -1.57
CA GLN A 54 -6.33 11.62 -0.53
C GLN A 54 -5.62 12.78 0.19
N PRO A 55 -6.31 13.89 0.49
CA PRO A 55 -5.72 14.99 1.24
C PRO A 55 -5.16 14.44 2.55
N ILE A 56 -3.88 14.72 2.81
CA ILE A 56 -3.25 14.43 4.09
C ILE A 56 -3.88 15.40 5.08
N ASN A 57 -4.89 14.94 5.83
CA ASN A 57 -5.42 15.69 6.95
C ASN A 57 -4.35 15.70 8.04
N TYR A 58 -3.54 16.75 8.05
CA TYR A 58 -2.70 17.10 9.18
C TYR A 58 -3.66 17.54 10.29
N ILE A 59 -3.88 16.69 11.29
CA ILE A 59 -4.56 17.11 12.51
C ILE A 59 -3.55 17.99 13.24
N GLN A 60 -3.84 19.29 13.33
CA GLN A 60 -3.13 20.26 14.17
C GLN A 60 -3.36 19.96 15.65
#